data_AF-A0A8F2YHH3-F1
#
_entry.id   AF-A0A8F2YHH3-F1
#
_cell.length_a   1.000
_cell.length_b   1.000
_cell.length_c   1.000
_cell.angle_alpha   90.00
_cell.angle_beta   90.00
_cell.angle_gamma   90.00
#
_symmetry.space_group_name_H-M   'P 1'
#
loop_
_entity.id
_entity.type
_entity.pdbx_description
1 polymer ?
#
loop_
_entity_poly.entity_id
_entity_poly.type
_entity_poly.pdbx_seq_one_letter_code
_entity_poly.pdbx_strand_id
1 'polypeptide(L)'
;ENMKVLYDDNHVSAINAKSIDQFLYFDLIYSIKDTKLGNYDNVRVEFKNKDLADKYKDKYVDVFGANYYYQCYFSKKTNDINSHQTDKRKTCMYAGVTEHNGNQLDKYRSITVRVFEDGKNLLSFDVQTNKKKVTAQELDYLTRHYLVKNKKLYEFNNSPYETGYIKFIENENSFWYD
;
A
#
# COMPACT_ATOMS: atom_id res chain seq x y z
N GLU A 1 1.61 12.93 -13.80
CA GLU A 1 2.27 11.60 -13.84
C GLU A 1 2.81 11.11 -12.51
N ASN A 2 3.68 11.85 -11.81
CA ASN A 2 4.32 11.37 -10.55
C ASN A 2 3.32 10.98 -9.45
N MET A 3 2.15 11.62 -9.38
CA MET A 3 1.06 11.19 -8.49
C MET A 3 0.28 10.00 -9.07
N LYS A 4 -0.04 10.06 -10.38
CA LYS A 4 -0.79 9.03 -11.10
C LYS A 4 -0.17 7.64 -10.94
N VAL A 5 1.16 7.53 -11.07
CA VAL A 5 1.87 6.24 -11.02
C VAL A 5 1.69 5.50 -9.68
N LEU A 6 1.41 6.20 -8.58
CA LEU A 6 1.19 5.61 -7.26
C LEU A 6 -0.15 4.88 -7.14
N TYR A 7 -1.11 5.21 -8.01
CA TYR A 7 -2.48 4.68 -8.03
C TYR A 7 -2.83 4.04 -9.38
N ASP A 8 -1.83 3.84 -10.25
CA ASP A 8 -1.99 3.10 -11.49
C ASP A 8 -2.08 1.59 -11.21
N ASP A 9 -1.85 0.72 -12.18
CA ASP A 9 -1.96 -0.74 -11.99
C ASP A 9 -0.99 -1.34 -10.96
N ASN A 10 0.22 -0.78 -10.86
CA ASN A 10 1.31 -1.38 -10.10
C ASN A 10 1.26 -0.96 -8.63
N HIS A 11 1.30 -1.96 -7.73
CA HIS A 11 1.36 -1.79 -6.28
C HIS A 11 2.05 -2.99 -5.65
N VAL A 12 2.43 -2.87 -4.38
CA VAL A 12 2.88 -4.01 -3.58
C VAL A 12 1.66 -4.74 -3.05
N SER A 13 1.61 -6.05 -3.26
CA SER A 13 0.64 -6.95 -2.65
C SER A 13 1.29 -8.30 -2.36
N ALA A 14 1.28 -8.71 -1.10
CA ALA A 14 1.78 -10.01 -0.66
C ALA A 14 0.90 -10.53 0.47
N ILE A 15 0.63 -11.83 0.45
CA ILE A 15 -0.18 -12.52 1.46
C ILE A 15 0.73 -13.46 2.24
N ASN A 16 0.56 -13.51 3.56
CA ASN A 16 1.29 -14.42 4.44
C ASN A 16 2.83 -14.30 4.33
N ALA A 17 3.33 -13.07 4.24
CA ALA A 17 4.76 -12.75 4.21
C ALA A 17 5.31 -12.55 5.63
N LYS A 18 6.61 -12.79 5.82
CA LYS A 18 7.32 -12.53 7.08
C LYS A 18 8.52 -11.62 6.82
N SER A 19 8.79 -10.69 7.74
CA SER A 19 9.97 -9.81 7.64
C SER A 19 11.25 -10.64 7.65
N ILE A 20 12.19 -10.31 6.77
CA ILE A 20 13.48 -11.01 6.65
C ILE A 20 14.66 -10.21 7.17
N ASP A 21 14.50 -8.90 7.34
CA ASP A 21 15.56 -7.99 7.78
C ASP A 21 14.95 -6.66 8.26
N GLN A 22 15.80 -5.75 8.77
CA GLN A 22 15.45 -4.43 9.25
C GLN A 22 16.61 -3.45 9.03
N PHE A 23 16.35 -2.31 8.40
CA PHE A 23 17.35 -1.27 8.17
C PHE A 23 17.44 -0.34 9.39
N LEU A 24 16.41 0.47 9.63
CA LEU A 24 16.26 1.32 10.81
C LEU A 24 15.29 0.70 11.83
N TYR A 25 15.31 1.19 13.06
CA TYR A 25 14.51 0.62 14.17
C TYR A 25 12.99 0.70 13.96
N PHE A 26 12.52 1.51 13.00
CA PHE A 26 11.11 1.76 12.70
C PHE A 26 10.70 1.23 11.32
N ASP A 27 11.48 0.35 10.71
CA ASP A 27 11.12 -0.30 9.45
C ASP A 27 11.26 -1.83 9.51
N LEU A 28 10.72 -2.50 8.50
CA LEU A 28 10.89 -3.93 8.24
C LEU A 28 11.11 -4.15 6.74
N ILE A 29 11.98 -5.10 6.40
CA ILE A 29 12.26 -5.49 5.02
C ILE A 29 11.60 -6.84 4.74
N TYR A 30 10.86 -6.92 3.65
CA TYR A 30 10.19 -8.13 3.17
C TYR A 30 10.77 -8.57 1.83
N SER A 31 10.88 -9.89 1.64
CA SER A 31 11.27 -10.51 0.36
C SER A 31 10.05 -10.68 -0.54
N ILE A 32 9.47 -9.57 -1.00
CA ILE A 32 8.33 -9.57 -1.93
C ILE A 32 8.86 -9.30 -3.33
N LYS A 33 8.56 -10.20 -4.26
CA LYS A 33 8.96 -10.07 -5.67
C LYS A 33 7.81 -9.50 -6.49
N ASP A 34 8.14 -8.54 -7.36
CA ASP A 34 7.25 -8.12 -8.44
C ASP A 34 7.19 -9.24 -9.49
N THR A 35 6.16 -10.07 -9.42
CA THR A 35 5.98 -11.19 -10.37
C THR A 35 5.50 -10.74 -11.75
N LYS A 36 5.09 -9.48 -11.93
CA LYS A 36 4.53 -8.96 -13.19
C LYS A 36 5.62 -8.34 -14.06
N LEU A 37 6.43 -7.46 -13.49
CA LEU A 37 7.45 -6.69 -14.23
C LEU A 37 8.87 -6.92 -13.70
N GLY A 38 9.02 -7.54 -12.53
CA GLY A 38 10.32 -7.76 -11.90
C GLY A 38 10.98 -6.48 -11.39
N ASN A 39 10.25 -5.37 -11.14
CA ASN A 39 10.88 -4.10 -10.76
C ASN A 39 11.50 -4.10 -9.36
N TYR A 40 11.10 -5.03 -8.48
CA TYR A 40 11.63 -5.17 -7.14
C TYR A 40 11.65 -6.64 -6.68
N ASP A 41 12.64 -6.97 -5.85
CA ASP A 41 12.75 -8.26 -5.15
C ASP A 41 12.59 -8.11 -3.63
N ASN A 42 12.70 -6.87 -3.15
CA ASN A 42 12.61 -6.53 -1.74
C ASN A 42 11.88 -5.22 -1.54
N VAL A 43 11.04 -5.20 -0.52
CA VAL A 43 10.23 -4.06 -0.14
C VAL A 43 10.63 -3.64 1.28
N ARG A 44 11.03 -2.39 1.46
CA ARG A 44 11.14 -1.77 2.78
C ARG A 44 9.80 -1.16 3.15
N VAL A 45 9.26 -1.57 4.29
CA VAL A 45 8.06 -1.01 4.89
C VAL A 45 8.48 -0.14 6.07
N GLU A 46 8.29 1.16 5.94
CA GLU A 46 8.57 2.12 7.00
C GLU A 46 7.32 2.41 7.85
N PHE A 47 7.48 2.44 9.16
CA PHE A 47 6.41 2.73 10.12
C PHE A 47 6.65 4.05 10.85
N LYS A 48 5.59 4.59 11.45
CA LYS A 48 5.64 5.83 12.24
C LYS A 48 6.59 5.73 13.45
N ASN A 49 6.74 4.55 14.05
CA ASN A 49 7.52 4.36 15.27
C ASN A 49 8.03 2.92 15.40
N LYS A 50 8.89 2.73 16.42
CA LYS A 50 9.46 1.42 16.79
C LYS A 50 8.38 0.41 17.17
N ASP A 51 7.36 0.82 17.91
CA ASP A 51 6.33 -0.09 18.43
C ASP A 51 5.60 -0.83 17.30
N LEU A 52 5.32 -0.15 16.19
CA LEU A 52 4.72 -0.78 15.01
C LEU A 52 5.67 -1.75 14.32
N ALA A 53 6.95 -1.40 14.19
CA ALA A 53 7.95 -2.31 13.63
C ALA A 53 8.09 -3.56 14.51
N ASP A 54 8.25 -3.40 15.83
CA ASP A 54 8.34 -4.51 16.77
C ASP A 54 7.06 -5.37 16.77
N LYS A 55 5.87 -4.75 16.66
CA LYS A 55 4.58 -5.47 16.63
C LYS A 55 4.51 -6.49 15.50
N TYR A 56 5.05 -6.17 14.33
CA TYR A 56 4.96 -7.01 13.12
C TYR A 56 6.24 -7.77 12.81
N LYS A 57 7.36 -7.43 13.47
CA LYS A 57 8.61 -8.16 13.33
C LYS A 57 8.40 -9.64 13.63
N ASP A 58 8.94 -10.48 12.76
CA ASP A 58 8.89 -11.93 12.83
C ASP A 58 7.49 -12.58 12.76
N LYS A 59 6.43 -11.81 12.48
CA LYS A 59 5.07 -12.31 12.27
C LYS A 59 4.76 -12.52 10.79
N TYR A 60 3.82 -13.43 10.54
CA TYR A 60 3.19 -13.60 9.24
C TYR A 60 2.09 -12.56 9.04
N VAL A 61 2.22 -11.76 7.99
CA VAL A 61 1.41 -10.58 7.69
C VAL A 61 1.04 -10.53 6.21
N ASP A 62 -0.05 -9.82 5.92
CA ASP A 62 -0.35 -9.37 4.57
C ASP A 62 0.17 -7.94 4.39
N VAL A 63 0.79 -7.67 3.24
CA VAL A 63 1.35 -6.38 2.87
C VAL A 63 0.63 -5.87 1.63
N PHE A 64 0.05 -4.68 1.71
CA PHE A 64 -0.62 -4.02 0.58
C PHE A 64 -0.36 -2.51 0.60
N GLY A 65 0.08 -1.93 -0.52
CA GLY A 65 0.10 -0.48 -0.67
C GLY A 65 0.88 0.04 -1.87
N ALA A 66 0.77 1.35 -2.08
CA ALA A 66 1.52 2.09 -3.09
C ALA A 66 3.00 2.21 -2.69
N ASN A 67 3.89 1.91 -3.63
CA ASN A 67 5.35 1.92 -3.43
C ASN A 67 6.04 3.00 -4.29
N TYR A 68 7.25 3.38 -3.90
CA TYR A 68 8.06 4.40 -4.56
C TYR A 68 9.52 3.98 -4.71
N TYR A 69 10.24 4.63 -5.63
CA TYR A 69 11.61 4.26 -6.01
C TYR A 69 12.62 5.40 -5.91
N TYR A 70 12.34 6.58 -6.47
CA TYR A 70 13.32 7.68 -6.62
C TYR A 70 13.98 8.14 -5.31
N GLN A 71 13.28 7.98 -4.18
CA GLN A 71 13.76 8.34 -2.84
C GLN A 71 13.87 7.12 -1.91
N CYS A 72 13.87 5.91 -2.48
CA CYS A 72 13.97 4.68 -1.71
C CYS A 72 15.43 4.25 -1.59
N TYR A 73 15.93 4.19 -0.35
CA TYR A 73 17.22 3.60 -0.06
C TYR A 73 17.16 2.75 1.20
N PHE A 74 17.78 1.58 1.15
CA PHE A 74 18.08 0.75 2.32
C PHE A 74 19.16 -0.27 2.00
N SER A 75 19.91 -0.67 3.03
CA SER A 75 20.81 -1.82 2.98
C SER A 75 20.21 -2.98 3.77
N LYS A 76 20.60 -4.21 3.39
CA LYS A 76 20.33 -5.39 4.20
C LYS A 76 21.50 -5.62 5.15
N LYS A 77 21.21 -6.02 6.39
CA LYS A 77 22.21 -6.39 7.41
C LYS A 77 22.66 -7.84 7.23
N THR A 78 22.99 -8.23 5.99
CA THR A 78 23.66 -9.51 5.76
C THR A 78 25.14 -9.34 6.04
N ASN A 79 25.66 -10.01 7.07
CA ASN A 79 27.09 -10.06 7.40
C ASN A 79 27.93 -10.88 6.39
N ASP A 80 27.30 -11.44 5.36
CA ASP A 80 27.96 -12.24 4.33
C ASP A 80 28.48 -11.36 3.17
N ILE A 81 29.75 -10.96 3.29
CA ILE A 81 30.55 -10.30 2.24
C ILE A 81 30.76 -11.21 1.01
N ASN A 82 30.46 -12.50 1.11
CA ASN A 82 30.77 -13.53 0.10
C ASN A 82 29.60 -13.88 -0.85
N SER A 83 28.43 -13.29 -0.65
CA SER A 83 27.33 -13.38 -1.62
C SER A 83 27.55 -12.27 -2.64
N HIS A 84 27.74 -12.60 -3.93
CA HIS A 84 27.63 -11.66 -5.04
C HIS A 84 26.20 -11.07 -5.11
N GLN A 85 25.86 -10.24 -4.13
CA GLN A 85 24.51 -9.73 -3.87
C GLN A 85 24.29 -8.44 -4.65
N THR A 86 24.79 -8.42 -5.89
CA THR A 86 24.93 -7.23 -6.73
C THR A 86 23.61 -6.70 -7.29
N ASP A 87 22.52 -7.47 -7.26
CA ASP A 87 21.35 -7.16 -8.10
C ASP A 87 19.98 -7.29 -7.40
N LYS A 88 19.88 -7.06 -6.09
CA LYS A 88 18.56 -7.06 -5.45
C LYS A 88 17.85 -5.73 -5.71
N ARG A 89 16.83 -5.77 -6.57
CA ARG A 89 15.98 -4.62 -6.90
C ARG A 89 15.15 -4.22 -5.69
N LYS A 90 15.06 -2.92 -5.42
CA LYS A 90 14.50 -2.37 -4.17
C LYS A 90 13.33 -1.45 -4.46
N THR A 91 12.34 -1.49 -3.58
CA THR A 91 11.30 -0.46 -3.50
C THR A 91 10.94 -0.20 -2.03
N CYS A 92 10.31 0.94 -1.78
CA CYS A 92 9.92 1.36 -0.44
C CYS A 92 8.43 1.68 -0.44
N MET A 93 7.81 1.50 0.72
CA MET A 93 6.45 1.94 1.01
C MET A 93 6.34 2.26 2.49
N TYR A 94 5.25 2.93 2.87
CA TYR A 94 4.90 3.17 4.26
C TYR A 94 3.78 2.23 4.67
N ALA A 95 3.90 1.63 5.85
CA ALA A 95 2.89 0.79 6.48
C ALA A 95 2.26 -0.28 5.56
N GLY A 96 0.93 -0.34 5.46
CA GLY A 96 0.24 -1.32 4.62
C GLY A 96 0.24 -2.75 5.16
N VAL A 97 0.47 -2.94 6.46
CA VAL A 97 0.66 -4.26 7.08
C VAL A 97 -0.49 -4.63 8.01
N THR A 98 -1.02 -5.85 7.84
CA THR A 98 -2.01 -6.46 8.73
C THR A 98 -1.62 -7.89 9.08
N GLU A 99 -1.89 -8.36 10.30
CA GLU A 99 -1.63 -9.78 10.64
C GLU A 99 -2.42 -10.70 9.70
N HIS A 100 -1.78 -11.78 9.22
CA HIS A 100 -2.40 -12.73 8.32
C HIS A 100 -3.38 -13.64 9.08
N ASN A 101 -2.88 -14.23 10.16
CA ASN A 101 -3.62 -15.20 10.98
C ASN A 101 -4.79 -14.54 11.70
N GLY A 102 -5.97 -15.16 11.62
CA GLY A 102 -7.20 -14.66 12.26
C GLY A 102 -7.89 -13.50 11.53
N ASN A 103 -7.24 -12.87 10.55
CA ASN A 103 -7.75 -11.69 9.85
C ASN A 103 -8.40 -11.98 8.48
N GLN A 104 -8.33 -13.23 7.98
CA GLN A 104 -8.91 -13.61 6.69
C GLN A 104 -10.44 -13.81 6.77
N LEU A 105 -11.13 -13.47 5.69
CA LEU A 105 -12.53 -13.79 5.41
C LEU A 105 -12.60 -14.85 4.30
N ASP A 106 -13.52 -15.81 4.43
CA ASP A 106 -13.74 -16.84 3.40
C ASP A 106 -14.33 -16.25 2.10
N LYS A 107 -14.99 -15.09 2.19
CA LYS A 107 -15.57 -14.35 1.07
C LYS A 107 -15.19 -12.88 1.15
N TYR A 108 -14.94 -12.29 -0.01
CA TYR A 108 -14.70 -10.85 -0.12
C TYR A 108 -15.88 -10.06 0.41
N ARG A 109 -15.57 -8.98 1.13
CA ARG A 109 -16.52 -7.98 1.58
C ARG A 109 -16.43 -6.76 0.67
N SER A 110 -17.57 -6.35 0.11
CA SER A 110 -17.69 -5.09 -0.61
C SER A 110 -17.82 -3.92 0.36
N ILE A 111 -17.16 -2.82 0.03
CA ILE A 111 -17.25 -1.53 0.71
C ILE A 111 -17.64 -0.51 -0.36
N THR A 112 -18.81 0.11 -0.21
CA THR A 112 -19.33 1.07 -1.18
C THR A 112 -18.67 2.43 -1.00
N VAL A 113 -18.12 2.93 -2.10
CA VAL A 113 -17.60 4.29 -2.26
C VAL A 113 -18.67 5.14 -2.92
N ARG A 114 -18.95 6.30 -2.32
CA ARG A 114 -19.84 7.33 -2.89
C ARG A 114 -19.00 8.54 -3.28
N VAL A 115 -19.10 8.95 -4.54
CA VAL A 115 -18.27 10.01 -5.12
C VAL A 115 -19.13 11.23 -5.38
N PHE A 116 -18.74 12.35 -4.78
CA PHE A 116 -19.43 13.62 -4.92
C PHE A 116 -18.63 14.56 -5.81
N GLU A 117 -19.26 15.05 -6.88
CA GLU A 117 -18.72 16.10 -7.74
C GLU A 117 -19.63 17.33 -7.54
N ASP A 118 -19.05 18.46 -7.13
CA ASP A 118 -19.76 19.71 -6.82
C ASP A 118 -20.98 19.52 -5.88
N GLY A 119 -20.80 18.68 -4.85
CA GLY A 119 -21.81 18.37 -3.83
C GLY A 119 -22.87 17.35 -4.27
N LYS A 120 -22.83 16.83 -5.51
CA LYS A 120 -23.79 15.84 -6.02
C LYS A 120 -23.17 14.46 -6.07
N ASN A 121 -23.85 13.46 -5.52
CA ASN A 121 -23.44 12.06 -5.65
C ASN A 121 -23.72 11.56 -7.08
N LEU A 122 -22.73 11.66 -7.97
CA LEU A 122 -22.87 11.28 -9.38
C LEU A 122 -22.45 9.84 -9.68
N LEU A 123 -21.64 9.24 -8.80
CA LEU A 123 -21.10 7.90 -9.00
C LEU A 123 -21.03 7.17 -7.65
N SER A 124 -21.33 5.88 -7.68
CA SER A 124 -21.04 4.97 -6.57
C SER A 124 -20.55 3.65 -7.12
N PHE A 125 -19.56 3.07 -6.47
CA PHE A 125 -18.95 1.78 -6.85
C PHE A 125 -18.46 1.06 -5.61
N ASP A 126 -18.19 -0.24 -5.72
CA ASP A 126 -17.68 -1.04 -4.61
C ASP A 126 -16.19 -1.33 -4.78
N VAL A 127 -15.45 -1.25 -3.69
CA VAL A 127 -14.12 -1.87 -3.55
C VAL A 127 -14.25 -3.12 -2.69
N GLN A 128 -13.34 -4.08 -2.87
CA GLN A 128 -13.44 -5.39 -2.21
C GLN A 128 -12.16 -5.72 -1.44
N THR A 129 -12.33 -6.35 -0.28
CA THR A 129 -11.22 -6.91 0.51
C THR A 129 -11.65 -8.21 1.16
N ASN A 130 -10.73 -9.15 1.32
CA ASN A 130 -10.94 -10.39 2.08
C ASN A 130 -10.39 -10.29 3.52
N LYS A 131 -10.06 -9.08 4.00
CA LYS A 131 -9.54 -8.84 5.34
C LYS A 131 -10.64 -8.37 6.30
N LYS A 132 -10.67 -8.88 7.53
CA LYS A 132 -11.57 -8.42 8.61
C LYS A 132 -11.17 -7.02 9.09
N LYS A 133 -9.86 -6.80 9.25
CA LYS A 133 -9.21 -5.53 9.55
C LYS A 133 -8.32 -5.18 8.37
N VAL A 134 -8.68 -4.11 7.67
CA VAL A 134 -8.03 -3.62 6.45
C VAL A 134 -7.42 -2.25 6.71
N THR A 135 -6.30 -1.92 6.05
CA THR A 135 -5.69 -0.59 6.19
C THR A 135 -6.48 0.43 5.37
N ALA A 136 -6.54 1.68 5.84
CA ALA A 136 -7.07 2.78 5.04
C ALA A 136 -6.32 2.93 3.71
N GLN A 137 -5.01 2.67 3.71
CA GLN A 137 -4.15 2.70 2.53
C GLN A 137 -4.59 1.71 1.42
N GLU A 138 -5.01 0.49 1.78
CA GLU A 138 -5.54 -0.48 0.80
C GLU A 138 -6.83 0.05 0.17
N LEU A 139 -7.76 0.52 0.98
CA LEU A 139 -9.04 1.06 0.50
C LEU A 139 -8.86 2.35 -0.31
N ASP A 140 -7.97 3.23 0.11
CA ASP A 140 -7.63 4.47 -0.60
C ASP A 140 -7.03 4.16 -1.97
N TYR A 141 -6.04 3.27 -2.03
CA TYR A 141 -5.46 2.85 -3.30
C TYR A 141 -6.50 2.26 -4.25
N LEU A 142 -7.34 1.32 -3.79
CA LEU A 142 -8.37 0.70 -4.63
C LEU A 142 -9.38 1.75 -5.14
N THR A 143 -9.73 2.71 -4.29
CA THR A 143 -10.65 3.80 -4.62
C THR A 143 -10.04 4.74 -5.67
N ARG A 144 -8.85 5.27 -5.42
CA ARG A 144 -8.17 6.18 -6.36
C ARG A 144 -7.81 5.47 -7.65
N HIS A 145 -7.44 4.19 -7.61
CA HIS A 145 -7.19 3.38 -8.80
C HIS A 145 -8.41 3.34 -9.74
N TYR A 146 -9.59 3.08 -9.18
CA TYR A 146 -10.84 3.12 -9.95
C TYR A 146 -11.08 4.50 -10.56
N LEU A 147 -10.89 5.57 -9.78
CA LEU A 147 -11.12 6.94 -10.22
C LEU A 147 -10.10 7.44 -11.25
N VAL A 148 -8.84 7.02 -11.17
CA VAL A 148 -7.83 7.29 -12.20
C VAL A 148 -8.28 6.68 -13.54
N LYS A 149 -8.74 5.43 -13.54
CA LYS A 149 -9.18 4.75 -14.77
C LYS A 149 -10.48 5.28 -15.35
N ASN A 150 -11.49 5.53 -14.52
CA ASN A 150 -12.85 5.81 -14.98
C ASN A 150 -13.20 7.30 -15.01
N LYS A 151 -12.48 8.11 -14.25
CA LYS A 151 -12.77 9.55 -14.06
C LYS A 151 -11.55 10.45 -14.31
N LYS A 152 -10.42 9.86 -14.71
CA LYS A 152 -9.17 10.60 -14.99
C LYS A 152 -8.72 11.46 -13.81
N LEU A 153 -8.90 10.96 -12.58
CA LEU A 153 -8.55 11.67 -11.35
C LEU A 153 -7.14 12.29 -11.42
N TYR A 154 -6.18 11.57 -11.97
CA TYR A 154 -4.85 12.08 -12.28
C TYR A 154 -4.49 11.72 -13.72
N GLU A 155 -4.05 12.72 -14.49
CA GLU A 155 -3.51 12.54 -15.84
C GLU A 155 -2.01 12.91 -15.87
N PHE A 156 -1.42 12.89 -17.07
CA PHE A 156 0.00 13.15 -17.25
C PHE A 156 0.41 14.54 -16.73
N ASN A 157 -0.34 15.58 -17.08
CA ASN A 157 0.01 16.98 -16.78
C ASN A 157 -1.05 17.77 -15.99
N ASN A 158 -2.20 17.17 -15.70
CA ASN A 158 -3.33 17.85 -15.06
C ASN A 158 -4.22 16.86 -14.28
N SER A 159 -5.22 17.43 -13.62
CA SER A 159 -6.42 16.75 -13.15
C SER A 159 -7.62 17.58 -13.62
N PRO A 160 -8.75 16.97 -14.00
CA PRO A 160 -9.99 17.71 -14.27
C PRO A 160 -10.62 18.28 -12.98
N TYR A 161 -10.10 17.93 -11.80
CA TYR A 161 -10.59 18.36 -10.50
C TYR A 161 -9.62 19.36 -9.87
N GLU A 162 -10.17 20.47 -9.35
CA GLU A 162 -9.40 21.47 -8.60
C GLU A 162 -9.06 20.95 -7.20
N THR A 163 -10.00 20.25 -6.55
CA THR A 163 -9.84 19.69 -5.20
C THR A 163 -10.47 18.30 -5.14
N GLY A 164 -10.02 17.50 -4.17
CA GLY A 164 -10.58 16.21 -3.84
C GLY A 164 -10.12 15.82 -2.44
N TYR A 165 -10.91 14.99 -1.76
CA TYR A 165 -10.48 14.30 -0.55
C TYR A 165 -11.23 12.99 -0.45
N ILE A 166 -10.61 11.99 0.18
CA ILE A 166 -11.26 10.74 0.54
C ILE A 166 -11.53 10.73 2.04
N LYS A 167 -12.75 10.41 2.44
CA LYS A 167 -13.16 10.35 3.85
C LYS A 167 -13.57 8.92 4.23
N PHE A 168 -13.00 8.45 5.32
CA PHE A 168 -13.35 7.17 5.93
C PHE A 168 -14.22 7.42 7.16
N ILE A 169 -15.25 6.60 7.33
CA ILE A 169 -16.21 6.69 8.44
C ILE A 169 -16.34 5.29 9.05
N GLU A 170 -15.98 5.17 10.32
CA GLU A 170 -16.12 3.94 11.11
C GLU A 170 -16.88 4.28 12.40
N ASN A 171 -18.18 3.99 12.43
CA ASN A 171 -19.09 4.39 13.51
C ASN A 171 -19.03 5.92 13.76
N GLU A 172 -18.67 6.34 14.97
CA GLU A 172 -18.50 7.76 15.35
C GLU A 172 -17.16 8.35 14.91
N ASN A 173 -16.20 7.53 14.48
CA ASN A 173 -14.88 7.99 14.06
C ASN A 173 -14.86 8.33 12.58
N SER A 174 -14.18 9.42 12.21
CA SER A 174 -13.88 9.72 10.82
C SER A 174 -12.55 10.44 10.66
N PHE A 175 -11.92 10.24 9.52
CA PHE A 175 -10.71 10.94 9.09
C PHE A 175 -10.73 11.06 7.57
N TRP A 176 -9.88 11.93 7.03
CA TRP A 176 -9.78 12.15 5.59
C TRP A 176 -8.33 12.35 5.15
N TYR A 177 -8.09 12.08 3.87
CA TYR A 177 -6.86 12.41 3.16
C TYR A 177 -7.22 13.30 1.98
N ASP A 178 -6.39 14.29 1.71
CA ASP A 178 -6.40 15.04 0.44
C ASP A 178 -6.14 14.08 -0.74
#